data_AF-A0A3D0WB74-F1
#
_entry.id   AF-A0A3D0WB74-F1
#
_cell.length_a   1.000
_cell.length_b   1.000
_cell.length_c   1.000
_cell.angle_alpha   90.00
_cell.angle_beta   90.00
_cell.angle_gamma   90.00
#
_symmetry.space_group_name_H-M   'P 1'
#
loop_
_entity.id
_entity.type
_entity.pdbx_description
1 polymer ?
#
loop_
_entity_poly.entity_id
_entity_poly.type
_entity_poly.pdbx_seq_one_letter_code
_entity_poly.pdbx_strand_id
1 'polypeptide(L)'
;MAAALGFGVEWVDKDGVFSPTPEAFPAVVEANFRAWDALPTFGNIFDNGGAVWARNKRHAGGGLAASGGCGEVWRDFFFLPERPLSARTVARSFFARFDPRDATALFDAGAFLETIEGKIADALGAPSPIARLSRQWIEHAYPRVRCRSLFGREISLESRQGAYAMPFLDQHVVAEAMKLPMSLKQAGDFEARLLTAIDPVLAAQPSAYGHDFASGPDRRHRRSEWSSRVRPTWLRQRSYALQRRLRPMGDEHGGLLEPDFMRRVVDLDMPVMARFFAVERVTDSAVWRRLAALEYLGTWLGGRLA
;
A
#
# COMPACT_ATOMS: atom_id res chain seq x y z
N MET A 1 6.83 -14.44 -20.65
CA MET A 1 5.39 -14.53 -20.38
C MET A 1 4.55 -14.24 -21.63
N ALA A 2 4.30 -13.00 -22.05
CA ALA A 2 3.39 -12.67 -23.16
C ALA A 2 3.72 -13.39 -24.49
N ALA A 3 4.98 -13.32 -24.92
CA ALA A 3 5.46 -14.03 -26.12
C ALA A 3 5.28 -15.56 -26.03
N ALA A 4 5.43 -16.14 -24.84
CA ALA A 4 5.25 -17.58 -24.62
C ALA A 4 3.77 -18.01 -24.68
N LEU A 5 2.84 -17.06 -24.49
CA LEU A 5 1.40 -17.28 -24.55
C LEU A 5 0.79 -16.81 -25.88
N GLY A 6 1.62 -16.37 -26.85
CA GLY A 6 1.19 -16.02 -28.19
C GLY A 6 0.41 -14.70 -28.29
N PHE A 7 0.53 -13.79 -27.31
CA PHE A 7 -0.12 -12.47 -27.39
C PHE A 7 0.86 -11.32 -27.13
N GLY A 8 0.56 -10.17 -27.73
CA GLY A 8 1.31 -8.93 -27.53
C GLY A 8 0.93 -8.28 -26.19
N VAL A 9 1.94 -7.83 -25.45
CA VAL A 9 1.74 -6.96 -24.27
C VAL A 9 2.61 -5.74 -24.44
N GLU A 10 1.99 -4.58 -24.36
CA GLU A 10 2.69 -3.33 -24.18
C GLU A 10 2.96 -3.11 -22.69
N TRP A 11 4.23 -3.01 -22.31
CA TRP A 11 4.65 -2.65 -20.96
C TRP A 11 4.98 -1.17 -20.91
N VAL A 12 4.55 -0.50 -19.85
CA VAL A 12 4.94 0.89 -19.57
C VAL A 12 5.64 0.96 -18.23
N ASP A 13 6.87 1.46 -18.26
CA ASP A 13 7.56 1.97 -17.08
C ASP A 13 7.06 3.38 -16.75
N LYS A 14 6.21 3.51 -15.72
CA LYS A 14 5.62 4.78 -15.31
C LYS A 14 6.67 5.77 -14.80
N ASP A 15 7.70 5.26 -14.13
CA ASP A 15 8.71 6.08 -13.47
C ASP A 15 9.72 6.63 -14.50
N GLY A 16 9.87 5.94 -15.64
CA GLY A 16 10.73 6.35 -16.76
C GLY A 16 10.04 7.16 -17.87
N VAL A 17 8.70 7.30 -17.88
CA VAL A 17 8.00 7.97 -19.00
C VAL A 17 8.37 9.45 -19.12
N PHE A 18 8.51 10.14 -17.98
CA PHE A 18 8.82 11.56 -17.94
C PHE A 18 9.97 11.85 -16.98
N SER A 19 10.74 12.88 -17.31
CA SER A 19 11.82 13.41 -16.45
C SER A 19 11.65 14.92 -16.37
N PRO A 20 10.76 15.42 -15.48
CA PRO A 20 10.53 16.85 -15.35
C PRO A 20 11.80 17.55 -14.87
N THR A 21 12.03 18.78 -15.35
CA THR A 21 13.04 19.65 -14.75
C THR A 21 12.53 20.18 -13.41
N PRO A 22 13.41 20.66 -12.51
CA PRO A 22 12.98 21.31 -11.27
C PRO A 22 11.95 22.42 -11.52
N GLU A 23 12.12 23.23 -12.57
CA GLU A 23 11.23 24.34 -12.93
C GLU A 23 9.83 23.88 -13.35
N ALA A 24 9.72 22.73 -14.02
CA ALA A 24 8.44 22.17 -14.46
C ALA A 24 7.71 21.42 -13.33
N PHE A 25 8.43 21.01 -12.29
CA PHE A 25 7.91 20.13 -11.25
C PHE A 25 6.68 20.69 -10.50
N PRO A 26 6.57 21.99 -10.16
CA PRO A 26 5.37 22.51 -9.50
C PRO A 26 4.08 22.29 -10.28
N ALA A 27 4.11 22.46 -11.60
CA ALA A 27 2.95 22.20 -12.45
C ALA A 27 2.59 20.71 -12.49
N VAL A 28 3.59 19.83 -12.48
CA VAL A 28 3.38 18.36 -12.40
C VAL A 28 2.73 18.00 -11.06
N VAL A 29 3.27 18.50 -9.94
CA VAL A 29 2.72 18.24 -8.60
C VAL A 29 1.29 18.76 -8.47
N GLU A 30 0.99 19.96 -9.00
CA GLU A 30 -0.37 20.49 -9.00
C GLU A 30 -1.33 19.62 -9.83
N ALA A 31 -0.91 19.23 -11.04
CA ALA A 31 -1.70 18.35 -11.90
C ALA A 31 -1.98 17.01 -11.23
N ASN A 32 -0.96 16.41 -10.60
CA ASN A 32 -1.10 15.18 -9.83
C ASN A 32 -2.04 15.36 -8.65
N PHE A 33 -1.86 16.41 -7.85
CA PHE A 33 -2.71 16.69 -6.70
C PHE A 33 -4.19 16.78 -7.08
N ARG A 34 -4.51 17.45 -8.18
CA ARG A 34 -5.88 17.51 -8.73
C ARG A 34 -6.34 16.16 -9.28
N ALA A 35 -5.48 15.44 -10.00
CA ALA A 35 -5.76 14.11 -10.54
C ALA A 35 -6.01 13.04 -9.47
N TRP A 36 -5.54 13.29 -8.25
CA TRP A 36 -5.75 12.50 -7.03
C TRP A 36 -6.79 13.10 -6.09
N ASP A 37 -7.65 14.01 -6.58
CA ASP A 37 -8.78 14.57 -5.81
C ASP A 37 -8.34 15.25 -4.51
N ALA A 38 -7.21 15.96 -4.54
CA ALA A 38 -6.66 16.70 -3.41
C ALA A 38 -6.43 15.85 -2.14
N LEU A 39 -6.35 14.52 -2.25
CA LEU A 39 -5.98 13.64 -1.14
C LEU A 39 -4.67 12.95 -1.46
N PRO A 40 -3.57 13.45 -0.88
CA PRO A 40 -2.24 12.96 -1.22
C PRO A 40 -1.97 11.65 -0.45
N THR A 41 -2.43 10.54 -1.01
CA THR A 41 -2.23 9.21 -0.43
C THR A 41 -0.82 8.72 -0.72
N PHE A 42 -0.05 8.42 0.33
CA PHE A 42 1.32 7.88 0.19
C PHE A 42 2.31 8.80 -0.54
N GLY A 43 2.02 10.09 -0.73
CA GLY A 43 2.97 11.00 -1.38
C GLY A 43 3.02 10.89 -2.90
N ASN A 44 2.00 10.26 -3.49
CA ASN A 44 1.79 10.10 -4.93
C ASN A 44 1.63 11.41 -5.74
N ILE A 45 1.74 12.57 -5.10
CA ILE A 45 1.71 13.87 -5.80
C ILE A 45 3.11 14.29 -6.28
N PHE A 46 4.17 13.77 -5.64
CA PHE A 46 5.57 14.03 -5.97
C PHE A 46 6.11 12.94 -6.89
N ASP A 47 5.40 12.67 -7.98
CA ASP A 47 5.83 11.76 -9.06
C ASP A 47 6.04 12.55 -10.37
N ASN A 48 6.51 11.88 -11.41
CA ASN A 48 6.79 12.49 -12.72
C ASN A 48 5.54 12.70 -13.61
N GLY A 49 4.34 12.37 -13.15
CA GLY A 49 3.08 12.38 -13.90
C GLY A 49 2.76 11.06 -14.63
N GLY A 50 3.65 10.07 -14.58
CA GLY A 50 3.51 8.79 -15.26
C GLY A 50 2.30 7.98 -14.80
N ALA A 51 1.92 8.08 -13.51
CA ALA A 51 0.73 7.42 -12.99
C ALA A 51 -0.57 7.96 -13.63
N VAL A 52 -0.69 9.29 -13.74
CA VAL A 52 -1.84 9.95 -14.36
C VAL A 52 -1.90 9.63 -15.86
N TRP A 53 -0.76 9.72 -16.55
CA TRP A 53 -0.66 9.36 -17.96
C TRP A 53 -1.06 7.89 -18.22
N ALA A 54 -0.56 6.96 -17.42
CA ALA A 54 -0.85 5.53 -17.59
C ALA A 54 -2.32 5.21 -17.35
N ARG A 55 -2.94 5.89 -16.38
CA ARG A 55 -4.39 5.82 -16.15
C ARG A 55 -5.15 6.27 -17.39
N ASN A 56 -4.85 7.45 -17.91
CA ASN A 56 -5.53 7.99 -19.09
C ASN A 56 -5.35 7.09 -20.32
N LYS A 57 -4.14 6.54 -20.50
CA LYS A 57 -3.84 5.62 -21.59
C LYS A 57 -4.70 4.35 -21.56
N ARG A 58 -4.94 3.76 -20.38
CA ARG A 58 -5.76 2.53 -20.26
C ARG A 58 -7.22 2.74 -20.63
N HIS A 59 -7.75 3.93 -20.39
CA HIS A 59 -9.14 4.29 -20.72
C HIS A 59 -9.29 4.88 -22.13
N ALA A 60 -8.20 5.16 -22.82
CA ALA A 60 -8.23 5.75 -24.16
C ALA A 60 -9.09 4.90 -25.10
N GLY A 61 -9.98 5.56 -25.85
CA GLY A 61 -10.91 4.87 -26.76
C GLY A 61 -11.99 4.04 -26.07
N GLY A 62 -12.26 4.27 -24.78
CA GLY A 62 -13.25 3.51 -24.01
C GLY A 62 -12.75 2.13 -23.55
N GLY A 63 -11.43 1.95 -23.46
CA GLY A 63 -10.83 0.71 -22.98
C GLY A 63 -11.28 0.33 -21.57
N LEU A 64 -11.49 -0.97 -21.33
CA LEU A 64 -11.73 -1.49 -19.99
C LEU A 64 -10.39 -1.57 -19.24
N ALA A 65 -10.21 -0.70 -18.25
CA ALA A 65 -9.10 -0.86 -17.31
C ALA A 65 -9.41 -2.02 -16.35
N ALA A 66 -8.44 -2.90 -16.12
CA ALA A 66 -8.56 -3.98 -15.16
C ALA A 66 -7.36 -4.02 -14.21
N SER A 67 -7.59 -4.37 -12.95
CA SER A 67 -6.55 -4.49 -11.93
C SER A 67 -6.63 -5.81 -11.20
N GLY A 68 -5.47 -6.43 -11.02
CA GLY A 68 -5.28 -7.60 -10.16
C GLY A 68 -5.20 -7.25 -8.67
N GLY A 69 -5.39 -5.98 -8.29
CA GLY A 69 -5.48 -5.57 -6.89
C GLY A 69 -6.54 -6.36 -6.13
N CYS A 70 -6.33 -6.54 -4.82
CA CYS A 70 -7.11 -7.43 -3.95
C CYS A 70 -6.86 -8.94 -4.15
N GLY A 71 -6.07 -9.38 -5.14
CA GLY A 71 -5.74 -10.80 -5.32
C GLY A 71 -5.08 -11.45 -4.10
N GLU A 72 -4.55 -10.65 -3.17
CA GLU A 72 -4.04 -11.09 -1.88
C GLU A 72 -5.08 -11.79 -1.00
N VAL A 73 -6.39 -11.73 -1.31
CA VAL A 73 -7.42 -12.51 -0.60
C VAL A 73 -7.13 -14.01 -0.61
N TRP A 74 -6.42 -14.51 -1.62
CA TRP A 74 -5.99 -15.90 -1.77
C TRP A 74 -4.71 -16.26 -1.00
N ARG A 75 -4.07 -15.28 -0.34
CA ARG A 75 -2.75 -15.40 0.28
C ARG A 75 -2.78 -14.98 1.75
N ASP A 76 -1.76 -15.35 2.51
CA ASP A 76 -1.57 -14.88 3.89
C ASP A 76 -1.06 -13.43 3.88
N PHE A 77 -1.94 -12.47 3.54
CA PHE A 77 -1.58 -11.07 3.37
C PHE A 77 -0.91 -10.47 4.61
N PHE A 78 -1.43 -10.81 5.80
CA PHE A 78 -0.93 -10.23 7.04
C PHE A 78 0.35 -10.90 7.55
N PHE A 79 0.65 -12.10 7.05
CA PHE A 79 1.72 -12.96 7.55
C PHE A 79 1.64 -13.11 9.09
N LEU A 80 0.46 -13.20 9.70
CA LEU A 80 0.35 -13.20 11.17
C LEU A 80 0.44 -14.64 11.73
N PRO A 81 0.89 -14.81 12.99
CA PRO A 81 0.93 -16.13 13.64
C PRO A 81 -0.43 -16.83 13.62
N GLU A 82 -0.42 -18.14 13.42
CA GLU A 82 -1.63 -18.97 13.32
C GLU A 82 -2.24 -19.27 14.69
N ARG A 83 -2.85 -18.24 15.30
CA ARG A 83 -3.54 -18.29 16.60
C ARG A 83 -4.63 -17.23 16.66
N PRO A 84 -5.52 -17.26 17.66
CA PRO A 84 -6.46 -16.16 17.87
C PRO A 84 -5.75 -14.83 18.10
N LEU A 85 -6.19 -13.78 17.42
CA LEU A 85 -5.64 -12.43 17.46
C LEU A 85 -6.76 -11.40 17.60
N SER A 86 -6.40 -10.14 17.81
CA SER A 86 -7.36 -9.06 17.98
C SER A 86 -7.18 -7.98 16.91
N ALA A 87 -8.21 -7.14 16.73
CA ALA A 87 -8.13 -5.95 15.87
C ALA A 87 -6.96 -5.04 16.26
N ARG A 88 -6.70 -4.88 17.57
CA ARG A 88 -5.51 -4.20 18.10
C ARG A 88 -4.20 -4.76 17.56
N THR A 89 -4.09 -6.08 17.49
CA THR A 89 -2.88 -6.72 16.99
C THR A 89 -2.65 -6.42 15.51
N VAL A 90 -3.71 -6.44 14.70
CA VAL A 90 -3.65 -6.06 13.28
C VAL A 90 -3.27 -4.58 13.14
N ALA A 91 -4.01 -3.69 13.81
CA ALA A 91 -3.76 -2.25 13.78
C ALA A 91 -2.29 -1.92 14.09
N ARG A 92 -1.77 -2.40 15.21
CA ARG A 92 -0.39 -2.12 15.65
C ARG A 92 0.68 -2.79 14.80
N SER A 93 0.36 -3.88 14.10
CA SER A 93 1.32 -4.53 13.20
C SER A 93 1.51 -3.76 11.88
N PHE A 94 0.46 -3.07 11.41
CA PHE A 94 0.45 -2.44 10.09
C PHE A 94 0.46 -0.91 10.11
N PHE A 95 -0.10 -0.28 11.14
CA PHE A 95 -0.30 1.17 11.20
C PHE A 95 0.58 1.87 12.24
N ALA A 96 1.20 1.15 13.17
CA ALA A 96 2.21 1.71 14.08
C ALA A 96 3.60 1.80 13.42
N ARG A 97 3.64 2.25 12.16
CA ARG A 97 4.87 2.46 11.38
C ARG A 97 5.37 3.90 11.54
N PHE A 98 5.60 4.31 12.77
CA PHE A 98 6.16 5.60 13.14
C PHE A 98 6.82 5.51 14.52
N ASP A 99 7.67 6.47 14.87
CA ASP A 99 8.23 6.60 16.22
C ASP A 99 7.45 7.71 16.96
N PRO A 100 6.74 7.41 18.06
CA PRO A 100 5.99 8.43 18.80
C PRO A 100 6.86 9.59 19.30
N ARG A 101 8.19 9.42 19.38
CA ARG A 101 9.13 10.50 19.73
C ARG A 101 9.33 11.54 18.63
N ASP A 102 8.82 11.26 17.43
CA ASP A 102 8.76 12.20 16.32
C ASP A 102 7.46 13.03 16.35
N ALA A 103 6.53 12.73 17.24
CA ALA A 103 5.31 13.51 17.40
C ALA A 103 5.52 14.64 18.41
N THR A 104 4.83 15.76 18.21
CA THR A 104 4.69 16.82 19.21
C THR A 104 3.48 16.53 20.11
N ALA A 105 3.19 17.44 21.04
CA ALA A 105 1.99 17.35 21.88
C ALA A 105 0.67 17.46 21.10
N LEU A 106 0.68 17.97 19.85
CA LEU A 106 -0.54 18.11 19.05
C LEU A 106 -0.94 16.83 18.31
N PHE A 107 -0.06 15.82 18.23
CA PHE A 107 -0.39 14.53 17.64
C PHE A 107 -0.43 13.43 18.70
N ASP A 108 -1.66 12.99 19.02
CA ASP A 108 -1.85 11.84 19.91
C ASP A 108 -1.72 10.51 19.12
N ALA A 109 -0.51 9.97 19.16
CA ALA A 109 -0.19 8.66 18.59
C ALA A 109 -1.03 7.51 19.17
N GLY A 110 -1.40 7.60 20.45
CA GLY A 110 -2.23 6.61 21.14
C GLY A 110 -3.65 6.63 20.58
N ALA A 111 -4.29 7.79 20.62
CA ALA A 111 -5.64 7.99 20.09
C ALA A 111 -5.73 7.68 18.59
N PHE A 112 -4.69 8.01 17.81
CA PHE A 112 -4.61 7.62 16.40
C PHE A 112 -4.68 6.09 16.21
N LEU A 113 -3.88 5.35 16.98
CA LEU A 113 -3.90 3.89 16.91
C LEU A 113 -5.24 3.35 17.41
N GLU A 114 -5.73 3.80 18.56
CA GLU A 114 -7.01 3.36 19.13
C GLU A 114 -8.19 3.58 18.18
N THR A 115 -8.18 4.69 17.42
CA THR A 115 -9.16 4.94 16.37
C THR A 115 -9.11 3.89 15.26
N ILE A 116 -7.90 3.49 14.83
CA ILE A 116 -7.72 2.43 13.83
C ILE A 116 -8.12 1.06 14.41
N GLU A 117 -7.76 0.80 15.66
CA GLU A 117 -8.15 -0.41 16.41
C GLU A 117 -9.68 -0.56 16.42
N GLY A 118 -10.41 0.52 16.73
CA GLY A 118 -11.87 0.60 16.69
C GLY A 118 -12.44 0.32 15.30
N LYS A 119 -11.95 1.04 14.27
CA LYS A 119 -12.40 0.84 12.87
C LYS A 119 -12.25 -0.61 12.39
N ILE A 120 -11.15 -1.28 12.77
CA ILE A 120 -10.96 -2.70 12.43
C ILE A 120 -11.90 -3.59 13.24
N ALA A 121 -12.09 -3.31 14.53
CA ALA A 121 -13.04 -4.06 15.38
C ALA A 121 -14.46 -3.99 14.82
N ASP A 122 -14.93 -2.79 14.47
CA ASP A 122 -16.25 -2.54 13.90
C ASP A 122 -16.43 -3.28 12.58
N ALA A 123 -15.45 -3.21 11.68
CA ALA A 123 -15.50 -3.91 10.39
C ALA A 123 -15.52 -5.45 10.53
N LEU A 124 -14.95 -5.97 11.62
CA LEU A 124 -14.96 -7.39 11.95
C LEU A 124 -16.16 -7.80 12.81
N GLY A 125 -17.00 -6.85 13.25
CA GLY A 125 -18.09 -7.11 14.20
C GLY A 125 -17.59 -7.60 15.56
N ALA A 126 -16.38 -7.22 15.97
CA ALA A 126 -15.80 -7.60 17.24
C ALA A 126 -16.36 -6.72 18.38
N PRO A 127 -16.65 -7.27 19.57
CA PRO A 127 -17.24 -6.50 20.67
C PRO A 127 -16.28 -5.46 21.27
N SER A 128 -14.97 -5.63 21.06
CA SER A 128 -13.97 -4.64 21.41
C SER A 128 -12.69 -4.86 20.59
N PRO A 129 -11.79 -3.86 20.51
CA PRO A 129 -10.54 -4.02 19.77
C PRO A 129 -9.55 -5.03 20.37
N ILE A 130 -9.75 -5.44 21.61
CA ILE A 130 -8.95 -6.47 22.29
C ILE A 130 -9.56 -7.87 22.23
N ALA A 131 -10.81 -7.99 21.80
CA ALA A 131 -11.47 -9.28 21.66
C ALA A 131 -10.66 -10.18 20.72
N ARG A 132 -10.45 -11.43 21.14
CA ARG A 132 -9.72 -12.43 20.36
C ARG A 132 -10.68 -13.11 19.40
N LEU A 133 -10.36 -13.02 18.12
CA LEU A 133 -11.07 -13.63 17.01
C LEU A 133 -10.20 -14.76 16.44
N SER A 134 -10.82 -15.73 15.76
CA SER A 134 -10.08 -16.79 15.09
C SER A 134 -9.13 -16.19 14.05
N ARG A 135 -8.02 -16.89 13.76
CA ARG A 135 -7.08 -16.46 12.72
C ARG A 135 -7.76 -16.26 11.37
N GLN A 136 -8.71 -17.14 11.03
CA GLN A 136 -9.51 -17.05 9.80
C GLN A 136 -10.38 -15.79 9.78
N TRP A 137 -11.04 -15.45 10.89
CA TRP A 137 -11.84 -14.23 10.95
C TRP A 137 -10.99 -12.96 10.85
N ILE A 138 -9.77 -12.99 11.39
CA ILE A 138 -8.80 -11.88 11.27
C ILE A 138 -8.42 -11.61 9.80
N GLU A 139 -8.41 -12.61 8.92
CA GLU A 139 -8.17 -12.40 7.47
C GLU A 139 -9.20 -11.48 6.83
N HIS A 140 -10.45 -11.47 7.32
CA HIS A 140 -11.48 -10.59 6.78
C HIS A 140 -11.13 -9.10 6.94
N ALA A 141 -10.19 -8.74 7.81
CA ALA A 141 -9.71 -7.37 7.91
C ALA A 141 -9.10 -6.89 6.58
N TYR A 142 -8.54 -7.79 5.75
CA TYR A 142 -8.00 -7.42 4.46
C TYR A 142 -9.09 -6.89 3.52
N PRO A 143 -10.09 -7.69 3.08
CA PRO A 143 -11.15 -7.20 2.20
C PRO A 143 -12.02 -6.11 2.85
N ARG A 144 -12.33 -6.22 4.15
CA ARG A 144 -13.28 -5.30 4.81
C ARG A 144 -12.69 -3.94 5.18
N VAL A 145 -11.38 -3.86 5.41
CA VAL A 145 -10.71 -2.62 5.84
C VAL A 145 -9.71 -2.17 4.79
N ARG A 146 -8.70 -3.01 4.49
CA ARG A 146 -7.59 -2.62 3.62
C ARG A 146 -8.07 -2.40 2.19
N CYS A 147 -8.83 -3.33 1.63
CA CYS A 147 -9.28 -3.20 0.25
C CYS A 147 -10.24 -2.03 0.07
N ARG A 148 -11.21 -1.89 0.99
CA ARG A 148 -12.16 -0.77 0.96
C ARG A 148 -11.49 0.59 1.02
N SER A 149 -10.53 0.77 1.93
CA SER A 149 -9.86 2.07 2.12
C SER A 149 -8.89 2.42 1.00
N LEU A 150 -8.15 1.44 0.47
CA LEU A 150 -7.19 1.67 -0.62
C LEU A 150 -7.89 1.70 -1.99
N PHE A 151 -8.50 0.57 -2.36
CA PHE A 151 -9.03 0.37 -3.71
C PHE A 151 -10.37 1.04 -3.92
N GLY A 152 -11.15 1.33 -2.87
CA GLY A 152 -12.35 2.16 -3.01
C GLY A 152 -12.05 3.54 -3.60
N ARG A 153 -10.87 4.11 -3.26
CA ARG A 153 -10.42 5.36 -3.87
C ARG A 153 -9.93 5.18 -5.30
N GLU A 154 -9.13 4.15 -5.54
CA GLU A 154 -8.67 3.80 -6.89
C GLU A 154 -9.85 3.61 -7.85
N ILE A 155 -10.88 2.86 -7.42
CA ILE A 155 -12.12 2.66 -8.18
C ILE A 155 -12.78 4.01 -8.50
N SER A 156 -12.91 4.90 -7.51
CA SER A 156 -13.48 6.24 -7.74
C SER A 156 -12.70 7.04 -8.78
N LEU A 157 -11.37 6.98 -8.75
CA LEU A 157 -10.50 7.73 -9.66
C LEU A 157 -10.49 7.15 -11.07
N GLU A 158 -10.41 5.83 -11.21
CA GLU A 158 -10.43 5.12 -12.49
C GLU A 158 -11.81 5.24 -13.16
N SER A 159 -12.90 5.10 -12.38
CA SER A 159 -14.28 5.12 -12.91
C SER A 159 -14.72 6.46 -13.48
N ARG A 160 -13.96 7.54 -13.22
CA ARG A 160 -14.18 8.85 -13.85
C ARG A 160 -13.66 8.93 -15.28
N GLN A 161 -12.72 8.06 -15.63
CA GLN A 161 -12.11 8.02 -16.96
C GLN A 161 -12.78 6.99 -17.88
N GLY A 162 -13.32 5.91 -17.30
CA GLY A 162 -13.99 4.86 -18.07
C GLY A 162 -14.33 3.65 -17.21
N ALA A 163 -14.67 2.53 -17.86
CA ALA A 163 -14.99 1.30 -17.15
C ALA A 163 -13.77 0.73 -16.43
N TYR A 164 -13.96 0.28 -15.19
CA TYR A 164 -12.89 -0.27 -14.37
C TYR A 164 -13.32 -1.59 -13.70
N ALA A 165 -12.51 -2.63 -13.87
CA ALA A 165 -12.76 -3.96 -13.31
C ALA A 165 -11.73 -4.34 -12.24
N MET A 166 -12.24 -4.78 -11.09
CA MET A 166 -11.44 -5.35 -10.00
C MET A 166 -11.98 -6.73 -9.60
N PRO A 167 -11.68 -7.80 -10.37
CA PRO A 167 -12.29 -9.11 -10.19
C PRO A 167 -12.12 -9.71 -8.79
N PHE A 168 -10.98 -9.45 -8.12
CA PHE A 168 -10.71 -10.03 -6.80
C PHE A 168 -11.39 -9.32 -5.63
N LEU A 169 -12.10 -8.22 -5.90
CA LEU A 169 -12.96 -7.56 -4.92
C LEU A 169 -14.43 -8.01 -5.03
N ASP A 170 -14.74 -8.88 -6.00
CA ASP A 170 -16.07 -9.48 -6.12
C ASP A 170 -16.46 -10.23 -4.83
N GLN A 171 -17.71 -10.08 -4.41
CA GLN A 171 -18.20 -10.62 -3.15
C GLN A 171 -18.14 -12.15 -3.08
N HIS A 172 -18.36 -12.84 -4.20
CA HIS A 172 -18.31 -14.30 -4.27
C HIS A 172 -16.86 -14.77 -4.21
N VAL A 173 -15.97 -14.11 -4.96
CA VAL A 173 -14.52 -14.38 -4.91
C VAL A 173 -13.98 -14.21 -3.48
N VAL A 174 -14.31 -13.09 -2.83
CA VAL A 174 -13.91 -12.85 -1.44
C VAL A 174 -14.50 -13.89 -0.49
N ALA A 175 -15.79 -14.23 -0.64
CA ALA A 175 -16.45 -15.21 0.22
C ALA A 175 -15.78 -16.60 0.12
N GLU A 176 -15.44 -17.06 -1.08
CA GLU A 176 -14.71 -18.33 -1.26
C GLU A 176 -13.29 -18.26 -0.72
N ALA A 177 -12.57 -17.17 -0.99
CA ALA A 177 -11.21 -16.97 -0.48
C ALA A 177 -11.14 -16.99 1.04
N MET A 178 -12.17 -16.50 1.73
CA MET A 178 -12.22 -16.50 3.19
C MET A 178 -12.53 -17.88 3.81
N LYS A 179 -13.03 -18.85 3.04
CA LYS A 179 -13.23 -20.23 3.50
C LYS A 179 -11.94 -21.04 3.53
N LEU A 180 -10.92 -20.62 2.78
CA LEU A 180 -9.67 -21.36 2.67
C LEU A 180 -8.96 -21.47 4.03
N PRO A 181 -8.51 -22.69 4.41
CA PRO A 181 -7.60 -22.87 5.54
C PRO A 181 -6.34 -22.02 5.39
N MET A 182 -5.86 -21.46 6.49
CA MET A 182 -4.66 -20.63 6.48
C MET A 182 -3.44 -21.35 5.92
N SER A 183 -3.30 -22.65 6.18
CA SER A 183 -2.21 -23.47 5.67
C SER A 183 -2.10 -23.46 4.14
N LEU A 184 -3.21 -23.30 3.42
CA LEU A 184 -3.21 -23.20 1.95
C LEU A 184 -2.86 -21.79 1.47
N LYS A 185 -3.15 -20.74 2.24
CA LYS A 185 -2.82 -19.35 1.90
C LYS A 185 -1.34 -19.01 2.11
N GLN A 186 -0.65 -19.82 2.89
CA GLN A 186 0.75 -19.64 3.24
C GLN A 186 1.66 -20.04 2.08
N ALA A 187 2.78 -19.34 1.94
CA ALA A 187 3.79 -19.48 0.89
C ALA A 187 3.25 -19.33 -0.54
N GLY A 188 2.04 -18.82 -0.73
CA GLY A 188 1.38 -18.82 -2.04
C GLY A 188 1.03 -20.23 -2.55
N ASP A 189 0.87 -21.22 -1.66
CA ASP A 189 0.60 -22.61 -2.06
C ASP A 189 -0.72 -22.73 -2.84
N PHE A 190 -1.80 -22.11 -2.36
CA PHE A 190 -3.07 -22.05 -3.10
C PHE A 190 -2.97 -21.23 -4.37
N GLU A 191 -2.30 -20.07 -4.34
CA GLU A 191 -2.09 -19.22 -5.52
C GLU A 191 -1.41 -20.01 -6.65
N ALA A 192 -0.34 -20.74 -6.33
CA ALA A 192 0.37 -21.59 -7.27
C ALA A 192 -0.52 -22.68 -7.88
N ARG A 193 -1.30 -23.38 -7.05
CA ARG A 193 -2.25 -24.41 -7.50
C ARG A 193 -3.34 -23.82 -8.38
N LEU A 194 -3.88 -22.66 -8.00
CA LEU A 194 -4.93 -21.98 -8.74
C LEU A 194 -4.44 -21.55 -10.11
N LEU A 195 -3.28 -20.89 -10.19
CA LEU A 195 -2.68 -20.47 -11.46
C LEU A 195 -2.37 -21.68 -12.36
N THR A 196 -1.81 -22.75 -11.78
CA THR A 196 -1.53 -24.00 -12.52
C THR A 196 -2.81 -24.64 -13.04
N ALA A 197 -3.91 -24.60 -12.28
CA ALA A 197 -5.20 -25.13 -12.70
C ALA A 197 -5.88 -24.29 -13.79
N ILE A 198 -5.66 -22.97 -13.79
CA ILE A 198 -6.22 -22.04 -14.78
C ILE A 198 -5.44 -22.12 -16.09
N ASP A 199 -4.11 -21.97 -16.03
CA ASP A 199 -3.23 -21.95 -17.18
C ASP A 199 -1.83 -22.47 -16.80
N PRO A 200 -1.54 -23.75 -17.09
CA PRO A 200 -0.23 -24.35 -16.80
C PRO A 200 0.93 -23.68 -17.53
N VAL A 201 0.71 -23.12 -18.73
CA VAL A 201 1.76 -22.49 -19.53
C VAL A 201 2.14 -21.15 -18.92
N LEU A 202 1.15 -20.38 -18.47
CA LEU A 202 1.35 -19.15 -17.70
C LEU A 202 2.01 -19.45 -16.35
N ALA A 203 1.55 -20.47 -15.65
CA ALA A 203 2.08 -20.85 -14.34
C ALA A 203 3.56 -21.27 -14.39
N ALA A 204 4.02 -21.85 -15.51
CA ALA A 204 5.42 -22.22 -15.72
C ALA A 204 6.33 -21.02 -16.07
N GLN A 205 5.79 -19.81 -16.24
CA GLN A 205 6.62 -18.63 -16.53
C GLN A 205 7.33 -18.12 -15.26
N PRO A 206 8.53 -17.53 -15.39
CA PRO A 206 9.22 -16.91 -14.25
C PRO A 206 8.37 -15.82 -13.60
N SER A 207 8.22 -15.87 -12.27
CA SER A 207 7.56 -14.82 -11.49
C SER A 207 8.57 -13.87 -10.84
N ALA A 208 8.07 -12.73 -10.35
CA ALA A 208 8.85 -11.80 -9.54
C ALA A 208 9.34 -12.40 -8.20
N TYR A 209 8.78 -13.53 -7.77
CA TYR A 209 9.22 -14.24 -6.55
C TYR A 209 10.48 -15.09 -6.77
N GLY A 210 11.01 -15.14 -7.99
CA GLY A 210 12.21 -15.91 -8.34
C GLY A 210 11.97 -17.42 -8.52
N HIS A 211 10.71 -17.84 -8.59
CA HIS A 211 10.28 -19.20 -8.93
C HIS A 211 9.01 -19.13 -9.82
N ASP A 212 8.74 -20.18 -10.59
CA ASP A 212 7.46 -20.33 -11.31
C ASP A 212 6.37 -20.89 -10.40
N PHE A 213 5.11 -20.69 -10.77
CA PHE A 213 3.96 -21.16 -9.98
C PHE A 213 3.65 -22.65 -10.24
N ALA A 214 4.07 -23.21 -11.37
CA ALA A 214 3.84 -24.64 -11.69
C ALA A 214 4.62 -25.57 -10.74
N SER A 215 5.83 -25.18 -10.34
CA SER A 215 6.66 -25.90 -9.38
C SER A 215 6.25 -25.66 -7.93
N GLY A 216 5.39 -24.67 -7.68
CA GLY A 216 5.02 -24.20 -6.35
C GLY A 216 6.16 -23.47 -5.61
N PRO A 217 5.91 -23.02 -4.37
CA PRO A 217 6.87 -22.20 -3.65
C PRO A 217 8.07 -23.01 -3.15
N ASP A 218 9.26 -22.50 -3.44
CA ASP A 218 10.52 -23.14 -3.07
C ASP A 218 10.78 -23.14 -1.54
N ARG A 219 11.75 -23.94 -1.10
CA ARG A 219 12.11 -24.04 0.33
C ARG A 219 12.67 -22.74 0.91
N ARG A 220 13.18 -21.83 0.09
CA ARG A 220 13.76 -20.55 0.53
C ARG A 220 12.64 -19.55 0.81
N HIS A 221 11.66 -19.46 -0.09
CA HIS A 221 10.45 -18.68 0.02
C HIS A 221 9.63 -19.11 1.24
N ARG A 222 9.36 -20.42 1.37
CA ARG A 222 8.66 -20.99 2.54
C ARG A 222 9.34 -20.60 3.86
N ARG A 223 10.68 -20.67 3.92
CA ARG A 223 11.45 -20.28 5.12
C ARG A 223 11.39 -18.77 5.39
N SER A 224 11.52 -17.95 4.35
CA SER A 224 11.43 -16.49 4.46
C SER A 224 10.07 -16.06 5.00
N GLU A 225 8.99 -16.61 4.43
CA GLU A 225 7.64 -16.34 4.90
C GLU A 225 7.43 -16.81 6.34
N TRP A 226 7.80 -18.06 6.64
CA TRP A 226 7.69 -18.61 7.98
C TRP A 226 8.39 -17.73 9.02
N SER A 227 9.62 -17.27 8.72
CA SER A 227 10.39 -16.39 9.59
C SER A 227 9.69 -15.05 9.85
N SER A 228 8.98 -14.54 8.83
CA SER A 228 8.16 -13.36 8.99
C SER A 228 7.02 -13.67 9.94
N ARG A 229 6.26 -14.75 9.70
CA ARG A 229 5.07 -15.14 10.47
C ARG A 229 5.32 -15.38 11.94
N VAL A 230 6.39 -16.10 12.28
CA VAL A 230 6.71 -16.43 13.68
C VAL A 230 7.22 -15.23 14.48
N ARG A 231 7.59 -14.13 13.80
CA ARG A 231 8.06 -12.91 14.46
C ARG A 231 6.95 -12.36 15.39
N PRO A 232 7.24 -12.16 16.69
CA PRO A 232 6.27 -11.57 17.60
C PRO A 232 5.73 -10.23 17.09
N THR A 233 4.43 -9.99 17.23
CA THR A 233 3.75 -8.81 16.69
C THR A 233 4.25 -7.51 17.32
N TRP A 234 4.60 -7.52 18.61
CA TRP A 234 5.24 -6.38 19.28
C TRP A 234 6.62 -6.08 18.68
N LEU A 235 7.36 -7.11 18.23
CA LEU A 235 8.64 -6.92 17.59
C LEU A 235 8.45 -6.35 16.18
N ARG A 236 7.43 -6.78 15.43
CA ARG A 236 7.06 -6.16 14.15
C ARG A 236 6.79 -4.68 14.30
N GLN A 237 5.96 -4.30 15.27
CA GLN A 237 5.66 -2.92 15.61
C GLN A 237 6.93 -2.09 15.85
N ARG A 238 7.86 -2.59 16.67
CA ARG A 238 9.10 -1.85 17.00
C ARG A 238 10.18 -1.93 15.93
N SER A 239 10.18 -3.00 15.14
CA SER A 239 11.22 -3.28 14.14
C SER A 239 11.28 -2.19 13.08
N TYR A 240 10.12 -1.64 12.68
CA TYR A 240 10.09 -0.54 11.71
C TYR A 240 10.76 0.72 12.26
N ALA A 241 10.41 1.16 13.48
CA ALA A 241 11.02 2.33 14.11
C ALA A 241 12.55 2.16 14.27
N LEU A 242 13.01 0.95 14.58
CA LEU A 242 14.44 0.64 14.68
C LEU A 242 15.13 0.65 13.30
N GLN A 243 14.57 -0.04 12.30
CA GLN A 243 15.14 -0.11 10.95
C GLN A 243 15.26 1.27 10.31
N ARG A 244 14.27 2.14 10.52
CA ARG A 244 14.28 3.52 10.05
C ARG A 244 15.42 4.35 10.63
N ARG A 245 15.73 4.18 11.93
CA ARG A 245 16.83 4.91 12.58
C ARG A 245 18.20 4.49 12.08
N LEU A 246 18.31 3.24 11.61
CA LEU A 246 19.57 2.64 11.19
C LEU A 246 19.84 2.80 9.69
N ARG A 247 18.90 3.34 8.91
CA ARG A 247 19.03 3.46 7.46
C ARG A 247 19.03 4.94 7.06
N PRO A 248 19.87 5.33 6.10
CA PRO A 248 19.80 6.67 5.51
C PRO A 248 18.49 6.84 4.74
N MET A 249 18.11 8.10 4.52
CA MET A 249 16.95 8.42 3.68
C MET A 249 17.24 7.96 2.25
N GLY A 250 16.43 7.04 1.75
CA GLY A 250 16.58 6.49 0.41
C GLY A 250 15.94 7.38 -0.66
N ASP A 251 16.53 7.40 -1.86
CA ASP A 251 15.92 7.96 -3.06
C ASP A 251 15.12 6.87 -3.78
N GLU A 252 13.80 6.91 -3.61
CA GLU A 252 12.87 5.96 -4.23
C GLU A 252 12.25 6.48 -5.54
N HIS A 253 12.51 7.74 -5.94
CA HIS A 253 11.81 8.43 -7.04
C HIS A 253 12.76 9.11 -8.03
N GLY A 254 13.98 8.57 -8.18
CA GLY A 254 14.93 9.05 -9.19
C GLY A 254 15.28 10.53 -9.05
N GLY A 255 15.44 11.02 -7.81
CA GLY A 255 15.84 12.39 -7.51
C GLY A 255 14.69 13.39 -7.31
N LEU A 256 13.42 13.02 -7.56
CA LEU A 256 12.29 13.97 -7.41
C LEU A 256 12.02 14.44 -5.98
N LEU A 257 12.61 13.77 -4.98
CA LEU A 257 12.56 14.18 -3.58
C LEU A 257 13.77 15.03 -3.15
N GLU A 258 14.71 15.32 -4.07
CA GLU A 258 15.85 16.16 -3.78
C GLU A 258 15.42 17.60 -3.48
N PRO A 259 16.22 18.36 -2.69
CA PRO A 259 15.89 19.73 -2.31
C PRO A 259 15.58 20.65 -3.49
N ASP A 260 16.23 20.45 -4.64
CA ASP A 260 16.01 21.26 -5.84
C ASP A 260 14.58 21.09 -6.35
N PHE A 261 14.01 19.89 -6.32
CA PHE A 261 12.61 19.68 -6.70
C PHE A 261 11.69 20.16 -5.58
N MET A 262 11.92 19.72 -4.35
CA MET A 262 10.97 19.86 -3.26
C MET A 262 10.79 21.30 -2.76
N ARG A 263 11.86 22.13 -2.74
CA ARG A 263 11.77 23.56 -2.34
C ARG A 263 10.84 24.38 -3.22
N ARG A 264 10.56 23.91 -4.44
CA ARG A 264 9.70 24.60 -5.40
C ARG A 264 8.20 24.31 -5.16
N VAL A 265 7.87 23.31 -4.34
CA VAL A 265 6.48 22.85 -4.14
C VAL A 265 6.04 22.86 -2.68
N VAL A 266 6.97 22.75 -1.73
CA VAL A 266 6.70 22.85 -0.30
C VAL A 266 7.82 23.63 0.39
N ASP A 267 7.47 24.26 1.50
CA ASP A 267 8.49 24.73 2.45
C ASP A 267 9.12 23.51 3.12
N LEU A 268 10.46 23.41 3.06
CA LEU A 268 11.18 22.26 3.61
C LEU A 268 11.20 22.25 5.15
N ASP A 269 10.95 23.40 5.78
CA ASP A 269 10.75 23.47 7.24
C ASP A 269 9.36 22.97 7.65
N MET A 270 8.47 22.77 6.67
CA MET A 270 7.11 22.24 6.81
C MET A 270 6.33 22.89 7.96
N PRO A 271 6.09 24.22 7.96
CA PRO A 271 5.51 24.94 9.08
C PRO A 271 4.15 24.40 9.54
N VAL A 272 3.34 23.81 8.65
CA VAL A 272 2.06 23.19 9.07
C VAL A 272 2.32 21.87 9.79
N MET A 273 3.15 20.98 9.24
CA MET A 273 3.44 19.66 9.82
C MET A 273 4.38 19.71 11.03
N ALA A 274 5.25 20.70 11.12
CA ALA A 274 6.13 20.95 12.27
C ALA A 274 5.34 21.17 13.58
N ARG A 275 4.06 21.59 13.47
CA ARG A 275 3.14 21.66 14.62
C ARG A 275 2.85 20.30 15.22
N PHE A 276 2.77 19.25 14.40
CA PHE A 276 2.35 17.89 14.78
C PHE A 276 3.52 16.92 14.92
N PHE A 277 4.62 17.17 14.20
CA PHE A 277 5.77 16.28 14.12
C PHE A 277 7.08 17.06 14.24
N ALA A 278 8.08 16.47 14.89
CA ALA A 278 9.48 16.87 14.84
C ALA A 278 10.08 16.42 13.49
N VAL A 279 9.76 17.17 12.43
CA VAL A 279 10.09 16.85 11.03
C VAL A 279 11.59 16.64 10.84
N GLU A 280 12.43 17.36 11.58
CA GLU A 280 13.88 17.26 11.55
C GLU A 280 14.41 15.89 12.02
N ARG A 281 13.59 15.09 12.73
CA ARG A 281 13.91 13.73 13.17
C ARG A 281 13.50 12.66 12.16
N VAL A 282 12.85 13.05 11.05
CA VAL A 282 12.31 12.13 10.06
C VAL A 282 13.38 11.68 9.08
N THR A 283 13.89 10.47 9.28
CA THR A 283 14.93 9.85 8.44
C THR A 283 14.41 8.84 7.40
N ASP A 284 13.09 8.63 7.33
CA ASP A 284 12.46 7.69 6.38
C ASP A 284 11.75 8.48 5.28
N SER A 285 12.16 8.25 4.03
CA SER A 285 11.64 8.96 2.86
C SER A 285 10.14 8.75 2.68
N ALA A 286 9.60 7.57 2.99
CA ALA A 286 8.17 7.31 2.88
C ALA A 286 7.32 8.07 3.91
N VAL A 287 7.81 8.24 5.15
CA VAL A 287 7.18 9.09 6.17
C VAL A 287 7.33 10.56 5.80
N TRP A 288 8.56 10.99 5.45
CA TRP A 288 8.83 12.37 5.04
C TRP A 288 7.91 12.80 3.89
N ARG A 289 7.75 11.94 2.88
CA ARG A 289 6.89 12.21 1.72
C ARG A 289 5.42 12.34 2.10
N ARG A 290 4.93 11.56 3.08
CA ARG A 290 3.56 11.72 3.61
C ARG A 290 3.40 13.05 4.34
N LEU A 291 4.40 13.46 5.11
CA LEU A 291 4.41 14.77 5.77
C LEU A 291 4.43 15.90 4.74
N ALA A 292 5.32 15.87 3.75
CA ALA A 292 5.37 16.84 2.66
C ALA A 292 4.03 16.94 1.91
N ALA A 293 3.35 15.81 1.70
CA ALA A 293 2.03 15.79 1.08
C ALA A 293 0.95 16.48 1.95
N LEU A 294 0.98 16.24 3.25
CA LEU A 294 0.08 16.91 4.20
C LEU A 294 0.42 18.39 4.36
N GLU A 295 1.70 18.76 4.29
CA GLU A 295 2.17 20.14 4.24
C GLU A 295 1.58 20.84 3.02
N TYR A 296 1.77 20.28 1.83
CA TYR A 296 1.22 20.81 0.58
C TYR A 296 -0.30 21.02 0.67
N LEU A 297 -1.04 20.02 1.19
CA LEU A 297 -2.48 20.13 1.41
C LEU A 297 -2.83 21.25 2.40
N GLY A 298 -2.10 21.34 3.52
CA GLY A 298 -2.29 22.37 4.53
C GLY A 298 -2.07 23.79 3.99
N THR A 299 -1.02 23.98 3.20
CA THR A 299 -0.74 25.24 2.48
C THR A 299 -1.83 25.55 1.47
N TRP A 300 -2.26 24.57 0.68
CA TRP A 300 -3.33 24.74 -0.33
C TRP A 300 -4.66 25.15 0.31
N LEU A 301 -5.00 24.61 1.49
CA LEU A 301 -6.17 25.02 2.27
C LEU A 301 -6.01 26.38 2.95
N GLY A 302 -4.90 27.10 2.73
CA GLY A 302 -4.62 28.41 3.29
C GLY A 302 -4.30 28.38 4.79
N GLY A 303 -3.71 27.30 5.29
CA GLY A 303 -3.33 27.19 6.70
C GLY A 303 -4.51 27.11 7.68
N ARG A 304 -5.75 26.87 7.21
CA ARG A 304 -6.99 26.78 8.02
C ARG A 304 -7.05 25.57 8.96
N LEU A 305 -5.97 24.81 9.08
CA LEU A 305 -5.75 23.85 10.17
C LEU A 305 -5.27 24.55 11.46
N ALA A 306 -5.30 25.89 11.50
CA ALA A 306 -5.04 26.73 12.67
C ALA A 306 -5.98 26.39 13.83
#